data_AF-A0A2V6IVD0-F1
#
_entry.id   AF-A0A2V6IVD0-F1
#
_cell.length_a   1.000
_cell.length_b   1.000
_cell.length_c   1.000
_cell.angle_alpha   90.00
_cell.angle_beta   90.00
_cell.angle_gamma   90.00
#
_symmetry.space_group_name_H-M   'P 1'
#
loop_
_entity.id
_entity.type
_entity.pdbx_description
1 polymer ?
#
loop_
_entity_poly.entity_id
_entity_poly.type
_entity_poly.pdbx_seq_one_letter_code
_entity_poly.pdbx_strand_id
1 'polypeptide(L)' 'MQYKNAAMRNVREIAQQLGVANVLEGSVQRSGNRVRVTAQLIDARTDTHLWAERYDRDLADVFAIQSEIAKKIAD' A
#
# COMPACT_ATOMS: atom_id res chain seq x y z
N MET A 1 -13.14 -9.89 -0.67
CA MET A 1 -11.91 -9.34 -0.06
C MET A 1 -12.28 -8.68 1.27
N GLN A 2 -12.13 -9.38 2.39
CA GLN A 2 -12.64 -8.97 3.72
C GLN A 2 -11.94 -7.72 4.32
N TYR A 3 -10.76 -7.36 3.80
CA TYR A 3 -9.90 -6.29 4.32
C TYR A 3 -9.75 -5.08 3.38
N LYS A 4 -10.54 -5.02 2.30
CA LYS A 4 -10.41 -3.97 1.25
C LYS A 4 -10.71 -2.55 1.78
N ASN A 5 -11.47 -2.43 2.86
CA ASN A 5 -11.81 -1.16 3.51
C ASN A 5 -11.09 -1.05 4.86
N ALA A 6 -9.77 -1.27 4.87
CA ALA A 6 -8.95 -1.17 6.08
C ALA A 6 -9.12 0.19 6.77
N ALA A 7 -9.35 1.28 6.05
CA ALA A 7 -9.67 2.60 6.62
C ALA A 7 -10.94 2.65 7.52
N MET A 8 -11.86 1.69 7.39
CA MET A 8 -13.05 1.57 8.27
C MET A 8 -12.86 0.58 9.42
N ARG A 9 -11.70 -0.11 9.49
CA ARG A 9 -11.32 -1.03 10.57
C ARG A 9 -10.04 -0.54 11.23
N ASN A 10 -9.79 -0.94 12.46
CA ASN A 10 -8.52 -0.61 13.08
C ASN A 10 -7.41 -1.44 12.40
N VAL A 11 -6.40 -0.80 11.80
CA VAL A 11 -5.26 -1.49 11.14
C VAL A 11 -4.59 -2.48 12.10
N ARG A 12 -4.58 -2.16 13.40
CA ARG A 12 -4.09 -3.04 14.47
C ARG A 12 -4.89 -4.35 14.57
N GLU A 13 -6.21 -4.30 14.48
CA GLU A 13 -7.06 -5.50 14.55
C GLU A 13 -6.82 -6.41 13.34
N ILE A 14 -6.67 -5.82 12.15
CA ILE A 14 -6.36 -6.57 10.92
C ILE A 14 -4.99 -7.25 11.07
N ALA A 15 -3.98 -6.52 11.54
CA ALA A 15 -2.65 -7.06 11.74
C ALA A 15 -2.61 -8.19 12.78
N GLN A 16 -3.36 -8.04 13.87
CA GLN A 16 -3.51 -9.09 14.89
C GLN A 16 -4.18 -10.34 14.33
N GLN A 17 -5.26 -10.20 13.56
CA GLN A 17 -5.95 -11.34 12.95
C GLN A 17 -5.08 -12.08 11.93
N LEU A 18 -4.24 -11.34 11.20
CA LEU A 18 -3.37 -11.90 10.17
C LEU A 18 -1.99 -12.31 10.68
N GLY A 19 -1.64 -11.99 11.93
CA GLY A 19 -0.33 -12.29 12.51
C GLY A 19 0.83 -11.53 11.85
N VAL A 20 0.58 -10.32 11.35
CA VAL A 20 1.60 -9.50 10.65
C VAL A 20 2.02 -8.32 11.50
N ALA A 21 3.29 -7.90 11.38
CA ALA A 21 3.80 -6.73 12.09
C ALA A 21 3.51 -5.41 11.33
N ASN A 22 3.52 -5.48 10.00
CA ASN A 22 3.34 -4.33 9.13
C ASN A 22 2.16 -4.56 8.17
N VAL A 23 1.47 -3.48 7.82
CA VAL A 23 0.39 -3.49 6.84
C VAL A 23 0.77 -2.53 5.71
N LEU A 24 0.75 -3.03 4.48
CA LEU A 24 0.80 -2.21 3.29
C LEU A 24 -0.63 -1.95 2.81
N GLU A 25 -0.98 -0.68 2.67
CA GLU A 25 -2.24 -0.28 2.08
C GLU A 25 -2.04 0.80 1.01
N GLY A 26 -3.01 0.93 0.12
CA GLY A 26 -2.85 1.79 -1.03
C GLY A 26 -4.07 1.86 -1.92
N SER A 27 -3.98 2.71 -2.93
CA SER A 27 -5.02 2.89 -3.93
C SER A 27 -4.40 2.94 -5.33
N VAL A 28 -5.14 2.44 -6.31
CA VAL A 28 -4.78 2.54 -7.72
C VAL A 28 -5.93 3.23 -8.43
N GLN A 29 -5.63 4.34 -9.09
CA GLN A 29 -6.55 5.09 -9.93
C GLN A 29 -6.02 5.08 -11.35
N ARG A 30 -6.89 4.86 -12.33
CA ARG A 30 -6.52 4.89 -13.74
C ARG A 30 -7.43 5.87 -14.49
N SER A 31 -6.82 6.69 -15.35
CA SER A 31 -7.52 7.54 -16.29
C SER A 31 -6.84 7.47 -17.65
N GLY A 32 -7.52 6.90 -18.65
CA GLY A 32 -6.92 6.60 -19.95
C GLY A 32 -5.66 5.74 -19.82
N ASN A 33 -4.53 6.30 -20.25
CA ASN A 33 -3.21 5.65 -20.17
C ASN A 33 -2.39 6.08 -18.96
N ARG A 34 -2.95 6.86 -18.02
CA ARG A 34 -2.27 7.29 -16.79
C ARG A 34 -2.73 6.44 -15.61
N VAL A 35 -1.78 6.04 -14.79
CA VAL A 35 -2.00 5.31 -13.54
C VAL A 35 -1.40 6.12 -12.39
N ARG A 36 -2.20 6.26 -11.35
CA ARG A 36 -1.81 6.85 -10.09
C ARG A 36 -1.89 5.80 -9.01
N VAL A 37 -0.75 5.50 -8.39
CA VAL A 37 -0.63 4.57 -7.27
C VAL A 37 -0.26 5.35 -6.03
N THR A 38 -0.97 5.14 -4.94
CA THR A 38 -0.56 5.58 -3.61
C THR A 38 -0.31 4.34 -2.78
N ALA A 39 0.81 4.28 -2.07
CA ALA A 39 1.14 3.16 -1.19
C ALA A 39 1.68 3.71 0.13
N GLN A 40 1.29 3.08 1.24
CA GLN A 40 1.81 3.37 2.56
C GLN A 40 2.04 2.08 3.34
N LEU A 41 3.15 2.06 4.07
CA LEU A 41 3.54 0.97 4.96
C LEU A 41 3.39 1.46 6.40
N ILE A 42 2.65 0.70 7.20
CA ILE A 42 2.31 1.04 8.58
C ILE A 42 2.83 -0.04 9.51
N ASP A 43 3.53 0.34 10.58
CA ASP A 43 3.76 -0.55 11.73
C ASP A 43 2.45 -0.64 12.51
N ALA A 44 1.80 -1.80 12.43
CA ALA A 44 0.47 -1.98 13.00
C ALA A 44 0.46 -2.11 14.53
N ARG A 45 1.65 -2.30 15.14
CA ARG A 45 1.79 -2.38 16.61
C ARG A 45 1.70 -0.98 17.21
N THR A 46 2.31 0.00 16.56
CA THR A 46 2.39 1.39 17.02
C THR A 46 1.50 2.35 16.23
N ASP A 47 0.83 1.86 15.19
CA ASP A 47 0.03 2.67 14.25
C ASP A 47 0.86 3.80 13.59
N THR A 48 2.13 3.51 13.32
CA THR A 48 3.09 4.48 12.79
C THR A 48 3.26 4.29 11.29
N HIS A 49 3.13 5.37 10.53
CA HIS A 49 3.47 5.37 9.10
C HIS A 49 4.99 5.29 8.94
N LEU A 50 5.48 4.16 8.46
CA LEU A 50 6.90 3.94 8.19
C LEU A 50 7.31 4.59 6.87
N TRP A 51 6.42 4.56 5.89
CA TRP A 51 6.69 5.02 4.54
C TRP A 51 5.39 5.31 3.80
N ALA A 52 5.40 6.32 2.93
CA ALA A 52 4.31 6.60 2.02
C ALA A 52 4.85 7.25 0.74
N GLU A 53 4.45 6.72 -0.42
CA GLU A 53 4.80 7.29 -1.72
C GLU A 53 3.61 7.31 -2.67
N ARG A 54 3.73 8.19 -3.66
CA ARG A 54 2.76 8.37 -4.73
C ARG A 54 3.48 8.34 -6.07
N TYR A 55 2.97 7.51 -6.96
CA TYR A 55 3.45 7.35 -8.32
C TYR A 55 2.36 7.83 -9.28
N ASP A 56 2.73 8.64 -10.26
CA ASP A 56 1.85 9.06 -11.35
C ASP A 56 2.59 8.86 -12.67
N ARG A 57 2.33 7.73 -13.34
CA ARG A 57 3.03 7.34 -14.58
C ARG A 57 2.08 6.84 -15.64
N ASP A 58 2.65 6.52 -16.80
CA ASP A 58 1.93 5.83 -17.86
C ASP A 58 1.63 4.38 -17.45
N LEU A 59 0.55 3.79 -17.96
CA LEU A 59 0.16 2.40 -17.73
C LEU A 59 1.24 1.44 -18.21
N ALA A 60 1.98 1.79 -19.26
CA ALA A 60 3.12 1.00 -19.74
C ALA A 60 4.18 0.77 -18.65
N ASP A 61 4.28 1.69 -17.67
CA ASP A 61 5.26 1.64 -16.58
C ASP A 61 4.72 0.94 -15.31
N VAL A 62 3.53 0.34 -15.35
CA VAL A 62 2.88 -0.19 -14.13
C VAL A 62 3.73 -1.24 -13.40
N PHE A 63 4.47 -2.08 -14.14
CA PHE A 63 5.36 -3.08 -13.54
C PHE A 63 6.64 -2.47 -12.96
N ALA A 64 7.09 -1.33 -13.48
CA ALA A 64 8.19 -0.57 -12.89
C ALA A 64 7.76 -0.01 -11.52
N ILE A 65 6.55 0.56 -11.43
CA ILE A 65 5.97 1.02 -10.16
C ILE A 65 5.89 -0.14 -9.15
N GLN A 66 5.38 -1.31 -9.57
CA GLN A 66 5.31 -2.49 -8.70
C GLN A 66 6.70 -2.87 -8.16
N SER A 67 7.71 -2.86 -9.03
CA SER A 67 9.08 -3.23 -8.67
C SER A 67 9.71 -2.22 -7.71
N GLU A 68 9.45 -0.92 -7.90
CA GLU A 68 9.88 0.15 -7.00
C GLU A 68 9.27 -0.04 -5.60
N ILE A 69 7.95 -0.26 -5.52
CA ILE A 69 7.24 -0.49 -4.25
C ILE A 69 7.78 -1.74 -3.55
N ALA A 70 7.97 -2.86 -4.27
CA ALA A 70 8.46 -4.10 -3.69
C ALA A 70 9.86 -3.93 -3.08
N LYS A 71 10.76 -3.20 -3.75
CA LYS A 71 12.09 -2.89 -3.22
C LYS A 71 12.00 -2.04 -1.95
N LYS A 72 11.16 -1.00 -1.96
CA LYS A 72 10.94 -0.13 -0.79
C LYS A 72 10.40 -0.87 0.44
N ILE A 73 9.70 -1.98 0.25
CA ILE A 73 9.19 -2.81 1.35
C ILE A 73 10.26 -3.78 1.85
N ALA A 74 11.15 -4.25 0.97
CA ALA A 74 12.13 -5.27 1.27
C ALA A 74 13.44 -4.72 1.89
N ASP A 75 13.77 -3.46 1.59
CA ASP A 75 14.92 -2.74 2.15
C ASP A 75 14.69 -2.34 3.62
#